data_AF-A0A2N1RT63-F1
#
_entry.id   AF-A0A2N1RT63-F1
#
_cell.length_a   1.000
_cell.length_b   1.000
_cell.length_c   1.000
_cell.angle_alpha   90.00
_cell.angle_beta   90.00
_cell.angle_gamma   90.00
#
_symmetry.space_group_name_H-M   'P 1'
#
loop_
_entity.id
_entity.type
_entity.pdbx_description
1 polymer ?
#
loop_
_entity_poly.entity_id
_entity_poly.type
_entity_poly.pdbx_seq_one_letter_code
_entity_poly.pdbx_strand_id
1 'polypeptide(L)'
;MKIISYIDKMILELEKSGKPAEYIIMGKKFFYEWIIELTSTGDITLENNKKKYKFTHKGIKVIICESEILEVVPNSKYLMD
;
A
#
# COMPACT_ATOMS: atom_id res chain seq x y z
N MET A 1 13.19 6.26 -8.64
CA MET A 1 13.07 5.82 -7.24
C MET A 1 12.31 4.51 -7.22
N LYS A 2 12.69 3.60 -6.35
CA LYS A 2 12.02 2.30 -6.15
C LYS A 2 10.63 2.51 -5.54
N ILE A 3 9.59 1.88 -6.09
CA ILE A 3 8.19 2.09 -5.70
C ILE A 3 7.94 1.62 -4.26
N ILE A 4 8.62 0.56 -3.83
CA ILE A 4 8.57 0.07 -2.45
C ILE A 4 9.10 1.15 -1.49
N SER A 5 10.26 1.72 -1.79
CA SER A 5 10.84 2.78 -0.95
C SER A 5 9.98 4.04 -0.91
N TYR A 6 9.25 4.32 -1.98
CA TYR A 6 8.30 5.43 -2.03
C TYR A 6 7.08 5.18 -1.13
N ILE A 7 6.47 4.00 -1.22
CA ILE A 7 5.36 3.59 -0.35
C ILE A 7 5.79 3.59 1.13
N ASP A 8 6.98 3.06 1.42
CA ASP A 8 7.56 3.06 2.77
C ASP A 8 7.69 4.46 3.34
N LYS A 9 8.15 5.41 2.53
CA LYS A 9 8.26 6.80 2.94
C LYS A 9 6.88 7.41 3.24
N MET A 10 5.87 7.14 2.42
CA MET A 10 4.51 7.63 2.64
C MET A 10 3.89 7.07 3.92
N ILE A 11 4.12 5.78 4.22
CA ILE A 11 3.70 5.16 5.48
C ILE A 11 4.35 5.88 6.66
N LEU A 12 5.66 6.06 6.62
CA LEU A 12 6.41 6.71 7.70
C LEU A 12 5.96 8.17 7.91
N GLU A 13 5.69 8.91 6.85
CA GLU A 13 5.21 10.29 6.93
C GLU A 13 3.82 10.37 7.56
N LEU A 14 2.91 9.46 7.17
CA LEU A 14 1.58 9.38 7.73
C LEU A 14 1.61 8.99 9.22
N GLU A 15 2.39 7.97 9.58
CA GLU A 15 2.53 7.52 10.97
C GLU A 15 3.19 8.58 11.87
N LYS A 16 4.15 9.34 11.35
CA LYS A 16 4.74 10.50 12.06
C LYS A 16 3.71 11.59 12.38
N SER A 17 2.63 11.69 11.60
CA SER A 17 1.52 12.61 11.88
C SER A 17 0.54 12.08 12.95
N GLY A 18 0.83 10.93 13.58
CA GLY A 18 -0.03 10.30 14.57
C GLY A 18 -1.20 9.52 13.97
N LYS A 19 -1.24 9.38 12.65
CA LYS A 19 -2.28 8.66 11.91
C LYS A 19 -1.72 7.31 11.44
N PRO A 20 -2.12 6.16 12.01
CA PRO A 20 -1.67 4.86 11.53
C PRO A 20 -2.18 4.59 10.12
N ALA A 21 -1.30 4.10 9.25
CA ALA A 21 -1.64 3.68 7.90
C ALA A 21 -2.54 2.44 7.91
N GLU A 22 -3.67 2.47 7.18
CA GLU A 22 -4.58 1.32 7.10
C GLU A 22 -4.68 0.74 5.69
N TYR A 23 -4.68 1.61 4.67
CA TYR A 23 -4.79 1.19 3.28
C TYR A 23 -3.74 1.88 2.42
N ILE A 24 -3.26 1.16 1.42
CA ILE A 24 -2.52 1.70 0.28
C ILE A 24 -3.44 1.60 -0.93
N ILE A 25 -3.78 2.73 -1.52
CA ILE A 25 -4.60 2.82 -2.72
C ILE A 25 -3.66 3.06 -3.88
N MET A 26 -3.68 2.17 -4.87
CA MET A 26 -2.83 2.30 -6.04
C MET A 26 -3.56 2.01 -7.34
N GLY A 27 -3.23 2.76 -8.38
CA GLY A 27 -3.65 2.49 -9.74
C GLY A 27 -2.95 1.26 -10.33
N LYS A 28 -3.51 0.72 -11.42
CA LYS A 28 -2.95 -0.45 -12.12
C LYS A 28 -1.47 -0.29 -12.48
N LYS A 29 -1.05 0.90 -12.96
CA LYS A 29 0.34 1.18 -13.32
C LYS A 29 1.29 0.98 -12.12
N PHE A 30 0.99 1.64 -11.00
CA PHE A 30 1.78 1.53 -9.76
C PHE A 30 1.74 0.11 -9.19
N PHE A 31 0.61 -0.58 -9.31
CA PHE A 31 0.51 -1.98 -8.94
C PHE A 31 1.47 -2.87 -9.72
N TYR A 32 1.57 -2.71 -11.05
CA TYR A 32 2.51 -3.49 -11.85
C TYR A 32 3.96 -3.20 -11.49
N GLU A 33 4.32 -1.91 -11.34
CA GLU A 33 5.65 -1.51 -10.88
C GLU A 33 5.98 -2.14 -9.52
N TRP A 34 5.01 -2.11 -8.58
CA TRP A 34 5.14 -2.66 -7.24
C TRP A 34 5.30 -4.18 -7.23
N ILE A 35 4.51 -4.91 -8.02
CA ILE A 35 4.64 -6.37 -8.14
C ILE A 35 5.97 -6.76 -8.78
N ILE A 36 6.39 -6.08 -9.85
CA ILE A 36 7.69 -6.34 -10.48
C ILE A 36 8.81 -6.16 -9.45
N GLU A 37 8.77 -5.06 -8.70
CA GLU A 37 9.80 -4.80 -7.69
C GLU A 37 9.77 -5.82 -6.55
N LEU A 38 8.60 -6.20 -6.03
CA LEU A 38 8.47 -7.24 -5.00
C LEU A 38 8.99 -8.60 -5.45
N THR A 39 8.72 -8.97 -6.71
CA THR A 39 9.22 -10.24 -7.27
C THR A 39 10.74 -10.23 -7.40
N SER A 40 11.34 -9.05 -7.63
CA SER A 40 12.80 -8.90 -7.68
C SER A 40 13.47 -8.97 -6.30
N THR A 41 12.75 -8.61 -5.22
CA THR A 41 13.28 -8.63 -3.85
C THR A 41 12.99 -9.93 -3.10
N GLY A 42 12.18 -10.83 -3.67
CA GLY A 42 11.78 -12.10 -3.03
C GLY A 42 10.77 -11.94 -1.88
N ASP A 43 10.22 -10.74 -1.69
CA ASP A 43 9.43 -10.36 -0.51
C ASP A 43 7.91 -10.45 -0.79
N ILE A 44 7.49 -11.58 -1.38
CA ILE A 44 6.09 -11.78 -1.80
C ILE A 44 5.33 -12.46 -0.66
N THR A 45 4.69 -11.66 0.21
CA THR A 45 3.65 -12.18 1.10
C THR A 45 2.29 -12.08 0.41
N LEU A 46 1.97 -13.06 -0.45
CA LEU A 46 0.61 -13.23 -1.00
C LEU A 46 -0.22 -14.01 0.01
N GLU A 47 -1.07 -13.31 0.76
CA GLU A 47 -2.03 -13.97 1.65
C GLU A 47 -3.19 -14.56 0.84
N ASN A 48 -2.97 -15.74 0.25
CA ASN A 48 -3.96 -16.45 -0.57
C ASN A 48 -5.27 -16.82 0.18
N ASN A 49 -5.30 -16.71 1.51
CA ASN A 49 -6.41 -17.18 2.36
C ASN A 49 -7.30 -16.08 2.97
N LYS A 50 -7.06 -14.77 2.72
CA LYS A 50 -7.96 -13.72 3.25
C LYS A 50 -9.05 -13.38 2.24
N LYS A 51 -10.31 -13.67 2.61
CA LYS A 51 -11.54 -13.39 1.82
C LYS A 51 -11.74 -11.92 1.40
N LYS A 52 -11.03 -10.95 2.00
CA LYS A 52 -11.27 -9.51 1.78
C LYS A 52 -10.18 -8.76 1.02
N TYR A 53 -8.90 -9.15 1.14
CA TYR A 53 -7.79 -8.44 0.49
C TYR A 53 -6.76 -9.45 0.01
N LYS A 54 -6.42 -9.39 -1.29
CA LYS A 54 -5.49 -10.32 -1.95
C LYS A 54 -4.02 -9.93 -1.79
N PHE A 55 -3.75 -8.66 -1.48
CA PHE A 55 -2.41 -8.09 -1.45
C PHE A 55 -2.20 -7.24 -0.18
N THR A 56 -1.02 -7.38 0.40
CA THR A 56 -0.58 -6.58 1.55
C THR A 56 0.86 -6.12 1.35
N HIS A 57 1.19 -4.94 1.85
CA HIS A 57 2.55 -4.44 1.94
C HIS A 57 2.89 -4.19 3.41
N LYS A 58 3.84 -4.94 3.98
CA LYS A 58 4.19 -4.87 5.42
C LYS A 58 2.97 -4.98 6.35
N GLY A 59 1.99 -5.81 5.98
CA GLY A 59 0.74 -5.99 6.74
C GLY A 59 -0.36 -4.95 6.46
N ILE A 60 -0.07 -3.88 5.71
CA ILE A 60 -1.04 -2.86 5.30
C ILE A 60 -1.76 -3.35 4.04
N LYS A 61 -3.08 -3.20 4.00
CA LYS A 61 -3.92 -3.70 2.90
C LYS A 61 -3.73 -2.86 1.65
N VAL A 62 -3.59 -3.52 0.50
CA VAL A 62 -3.50 -2.84 -0.80
C VAL A 62 -4.86 -2.91 -1.52
N ILE A 63 -5.34 -1.76 -1.98
CA ILE A 63 -6.53 -1.59 -2.81
C ILE A 63 -6.10 -1.13 -4.19
N ILE A 64 -6.55 -1.86 -5.21
CA ILE A 64 -6.26 -1.52 -6.61
C ILE A 64 -7.47 -0.79 -7.18
N CYS A 65 -7.24 0.35 -7.82
CA CYS A 65 -8.28 1.15 -8.48
C CYS A 65 -7.95 1.45 -9.94
N GLU A 66 -8.94 1.94 -10.68
CA GLU A 66 -8.78 2.35 -12.09
C GLU A 66 -8.07 3.71 -12.23
N SER A 67 -8.10 4.55 -11.19
CA SER A 67 -7.44 5.86 -11.19
C SER A 67 -5.92 5.73 -11.16
N GLU A 68 -5.20 6.65 -11.81
CA GLU A 68 -3.73 6.70 -11.79
C GLU A 68 -3.20 7.39 -10.52
N ILE A 69 -3.55 6.86 -9.36
CA ILE A 69 -3.15 7.41 -8.05
C ILE A 69 -2.25 6.44 -7.29
N LEU A 70 -1.50 6.98 -6.34
CA LEU A 70 -0.80 6.22 -5.32
C LEU A 70 -0.90 6.98 -4.01
N GLU A 71 -1.63 6.42 -3.06
CA GLU A 71 -1.91 7.06 -1.77
C GLU A 71 -1.81 6.05 -0.63
N VAL A 72 -1.34 6.52 0.53
CA VAL A 72 -1.40 5.80 1.78
C VAL A 72 -2.38 6.55 2.66
N VAL A 73 -3.44 5.87 3.08
CA VAL A 73 -4.55 6.49 3.80
C VAL A 73 -4.69 5.91 5.20
N PRO A 74 -5.05 6.76 6.18
CA PRO A 74 -5.23 6.32 7.55
C PRO A 74 -6.60 5.64 7.72
N ASN A 75 -6.85 5.14 8.94
CA ASN A 75 -8.17 4.67 9.30
C ASN A 75 -9.23 5.78 9.11
N SER A 76 -10.42 5.38 8.65
CA SER A 76 -11.58 6.26 8.46
C SER A 76 -11.91 7.18 9.64
N LYS A 77 -11.58 6.76 10.88
CA LYS A 77 -11.72 7.58 12.08
C LYS A 77 -10.87 8.85 12.09
N TYR A 78 -9.84 8.93 11.25
CA TYR A 78 -8.95 10.10 11.09
C TYR A 78 -9.22 10.91 9.81
N LEU A 79 -10.25 10.53 9.04
CA LEU A 79 -10.66 11.21 7.79
C LEU A 79 -11.77 12.25 8.02
N MET A 80 -12.39 12.27 9.19
CA MET A 80 -13.49 13.18 9.54
C MET A 80 -13.08 14.34 10.46
N ASP A 81 -11.78 14.45 10.76
CA ASP A 81 -11.17 15.61 11.42
C ASP A 81 -10.48 16.50 10.38
#